data_AF-A0A1V3J9M7-F1
#
_entry.id   AF-A0A1V3J9M7-F1
#
_cell.length_a   1.000
_cell.length_b   1.000
_cell.length_c   1.000
_cell.angle_alpha   90.00
_cell.angle_beta   90.00
_cell.angle_gamma   90.00
#
_symmetry.space_group_name_H-M   'P 1'
#
loop_
_entity.id
_entity.type
_entity.pdbx_description
1 polymer ?
#
loop_
_entity_poly.entity_id
_entity_poly.type
_entity_poly.pdbx_seq_one_letter_code
_entity_poly.pdbx_strand_id
1 'polypeptide(L)'
;MSLISVMFTLMVLSILFLVFNRWTTNQRQNAVKIYYDFQALQIAENQAQRQFLGLPCEQQVKQNGTQFQIQCQSHQVVIRSHMGEFSLKND
;
A
#
# COMPACT_ATOMS: atom_id res chain seq x y z
N MET A 1 36.86 22.97 -24.11
CA MET A 1 36.32 22.15 -23.02
C MET A 1 37.50 21.52 -22.28
N SER A 2 37.68 21.79 -20.99
CA SER A 2 38.78 21.19 -20.20
C SER A 2 38.34 19.84 -19.62
N LEU A 3 39.27 18.88 -19.53
CA LEU A 3 39.02 17.55 -18.94
C LEU A 3 38.49 17.64 -17.50
N ILE A 4 38.92 18.67 -16.74
CA ILE A 4 38.43 18.96 -15.39
C ILE A 4 36.93 19.30 -15.40
N SER A 5 36.46 20.05 -16.40
CA SER A 5 35.05 20.41 -16.54
C SER A 5 34.19 19.18 -16.84
N VAL A 6 34.68 18.25 -17.66
CA VAL A 6 33.99 16.97 -17.93
C VAL A 6 33.94 16.10 -16.67
N MET A 7 35.05 15.97 -15.94
CA MET A 7 35.07 15.18 -14.70
C MET A 7 34.12 15.75 -13.65
N PHE A 8 34.08 17.07 -13.49
CA PHE A 8 33.20 17.74 -12.54
C PHE A 8 31.72 17.52 -12.88
N THR A 9 31.35 17.67 -14.16
CA THR A 9 29.97 17.43 -14.60
C THR A 9 29.55 15.97 -14.38
N LEU A 10 30.43 15.00 -14.70
CA LEU A 10 30.17 13.58 -14.45
C LEU A 10 30.03 13.28 -12.96
N MET A 11 30.85 13.89 -12.11
CA MET A 11 30.77 13.72 -10.65
C MET A 11 29.41 14.20 -10.12
N VAL A 12 28.99 15.41 -10.51
CA VAL A 12 27.71 15.99 -10.09
C VAL A 12 26.53 15.14 -10.59
N LEU A 13 26.53 14.76 -11.87
CA LEU A 13 25.47 13.92 -12.44
C LEU A 13 25.39 12.56 -11.75
N SER A 14 26.53 11.95 -11.43
CA SER A 14 26.57 10.66 -10.73
C SER A 14 25.98 10.77 -9.32
N ILE A 15 26.30 11.81 -8.58
CA ILE A 15 25.74 12.05 -7.24
C ILE A 15 24.22 12.25 -7.32
N LEU A 16 23.75 13.10 -8.24
CA LEU A 16 22.33 13.34 -8.43
C LEU A 16 21.58 12.06 -8.81
N PHE A 17 22.15 11.27 -9.73
CA PHE A 17 21.58 10.01 -10.16
C PHE A 17 21.44 9.03 -8.98
N LEU A 18 22.46 8.88 -8.15
CA LEU A 18 22.43 7.97 -7.00
C LEU A 18 21.39 8.41 -5.95
N VAL A 19 21.33 9.71 -5.64
CA VAL A 19 20.35 10.27 -4.70
C VAL A 19 18.93 10.05 -5.22
N PHE A 20 18.69 10.36 -6.49
CA PHE A 20 17.38 10.20 -7.12
C PHE A 20 16.93 8.74 -7.09
N ASN A 21 17.77 7.80 -7.51
CA ASN A 21 17.43 6.37 -7.50
C ASN A 21 17.11 5.85 -6.10
N ARG A 22 17.86 6.29 -5.08
CA ARG A 22 17.59 5.94 -3.69
C ARG A 22 16.23 6.47 -3.22
N TRP A 23 15.92 7.72 -3.55
CA TRP A 23 14.63 8.32 -3.22
C TRP A 23 13.48 7.63 -3.96
N THR A 24 13.60 7.36 -5.26
CA THR A 24 12.56 6.67 -6.05
C THR A 24 12.29 5.27 -5.54
N THR A 25 13.32 4.55 -5.09
CA THR A 25 13.16 3.22 -4.49
C THR A 25 12.32 3.29 -3.22
N ASN A 26 12.60 4.26 -2.35
CA ASN A 26 11.81 4.49 -1.14
C ASN A 26 10.37 4.89 -1.46
N GLN A 27 10.18 5.78 -2.45
CA GLN A 27 8.86 6.22 -2.88
C GLN A 27 8.01 5.07 -3.44
N ARG A 28 8.62 4.15 -4.20
CA ARG A 28 7.94 2.96 -4.73
C ARG A 28 7.44 2.05 -3.61
N GLN A 29 8.23 1.82 -2.57
CA GLN A 29 7.79 1.02 -1.41
C GLN A 29 6.59 1.66 -0.71
N ASN A 30 6.62 2.98 -0.52
CA ASN A 30 5.51 3.71 0.09
C ASN A 30 4.23 3.64 -0.75
N ALA A 31 4.33 3.79 -2.08
CA ALA A 31 3.19 3.74 -2.98
C ALA A 31 2.48 2.37 -2.94
N VAL A 32 3.24 1.27 -2.88
CA VAL A 32 2.66 -0.08 -2.75
C VAL A 32 1.90 -0.24 -1.44
N LYS A 33 2.43 0.29 -0.33
CA LYS A 33 1.74 0.26 0.96
C LYS A 33 0.43 1.06 0.93
N ILE A 34 0.47 2.28 0.41
CA ILE A 34 -0.74 3.13 0.28
C ILE A 34 -1.81 2.42 -0.56
N TYR A 35 -1.41 1.80 -1.67
CA TYR A 35 -2.32 1.04 -2.52
C TYR A 35 -2.92 -0.18 -1.81
N TYR A 36 -2.13 -0.85 -0.97
CA TYR A 36 -2.61 -1.95 -0.15
C TYR A 36 -3.63 -1.48 0.91
N ASP A 37 -3.30 -0.42 1.65
CA ASP A 37 -4.16 0.14 2.69
C ASP A 37 -5.51 0.60 2.11
N PHE A 38 -5.50 1.19 0.91
CA PHE A 38 -6.72 1.59 0.22
C PHE A 38 -7.61 0.40 -0.18
N GLN A 39 -7.03 -0.70 -0.67
CA GLN A 39 -7.80 -1.92 -0.97
C GLN A 39 -8.38 -2.54 0.30
N ALA A 40 -7.60 -2.59 1.39
CA ALA A 40 -8.07 -3.11 2.66
C ALA A 40 -9.23 -2.27 3.21
N LEU A 41 -9.16 -0.93 3.10
CA LEU A 41 -10.24 -0.02 3.45
C LEU A 41 -11.50 -0.30 2.63
N GLN A 42 -11.39 -0.42 1.30
CA GLN A 42 -12.54 -0.67 0.43
C GLN A 42 -13.22 -2.01 0.74
N ILE A 43 -12.44 -3.06 1.04
CA ILE A 43 -12.99 -4.34 1.48
C ILE A 43 -13.68 -4.16 2.83
N ALA A 44 -13.05 -3.48 3.79
CA ALA A 44 -13.62 -3.27 5.11
C ALA A 44 -14.96 -2.50 5.06
N GLU A 45 -15.04 -1.44 4.28
CA GLU A 45 -16.26 -0.66 4.04
C GLU A 45 -17.37 -1.52 3.41
N ASN A 46 -17.01 -2.36 2.44
CA ASN A 46 -17.99 -3.27 1.84
C ASN A 46 -18.55 -4.28 2.86
N GLN A 47 -17.70 -4.85 3.71
CA GLN A 47 -18.17 -5.78 4.75
C GLN A 47 -19.00 -5.08 5.82
N ALA A 48 -18.63 -3.86 6.20
CA ALA A 48 -19.43 -3.00 7.07
C ALA A 48 -20.84 -2.77 6.49
N GLN A 49 -20.95 -2.46 5.20
CA GLN A 49 -22.22 -2.32 4.51
C GLN A 49 -23.02 -3.63 4.48
N ARG A 50 -22.36 -4.78 4.28
CA ARG A 50 -23.02 -6.09 4.35
C ARG A 50 -23.61 -6.35 5.73
N GLN A 51 -22.86 -6.08 6.80
CA GLN A 51 -23.35 -6.21 8.17
C GLN A 51 -24.57 -5.31 8.41
N PHE A 52 -24.52 -4.06 7.96
CA PHE A 52 -25.65 -3.12 8.04
C PHE A 52 -26.91 -3.65 7.33
N LEU A 53 -26.74 -4.33 6.20
CA LEU A 53 -27.83 -4.97 5.45
C LEU A 53 -28.24 -6.34 6.00
N GLY A 54 -27.67 -6.80 7.12
CA GLY A 54 -27.93 -8.13 7.69
C GLY A 54 -27.40 -9.29 6.85
N LEU A 55 -26.49 -9.03 5.90
CA LEU A 55 -25.86 -10.04 5.06
C LEU A 55 -24.68 -10.70 5.79
N PRO A 56 -24.36 -11.97 5.47
CA PRO A 56 -23.23 -12.65 6.06
C PRO A 56 -21.91 -11.98 5.65
N CYS A 57 -21.02 -11.84 6.63
CA CYS A 57 -19.63 -11.45 6.41
C CYS A 57 -18.91 -12.48 5.55
N GLU A 58 -18.16 -12.02 4.56
CA GLU A 58 -17.28 -12.89 3.78
C GLU A 58 -16.03 -13.20 4.60
N GLN A 59 -15.46 -14.40 4.44
CA GLN A 59 -14.23 -14.78 5.15
C GLN A 59 -12.97 -14.52 4.35
N GLN A 60 -13.08 -14.43 3.02
CA GLN A 60 -11.96 -14.14 2.15
C GLN A 60 -12.41 -13.42 0.89
N VAL A 61 -11.55 -12.53 0.40
CA VAL A 61 -11.70 -11.86 -0.90
C VAL A 61 -10.35 -11.84 -1.61
N LYS A 62 -10.36 -12.04 -2.93
CA LYS A 62 -9.18 -11.86 -3.78
C LYS A 62 -9.35 -10.62 -4.63
N GLN A 63 -8.47 -9.64 -4.48
CA GLN A 63 -8.43 -8.43 -5.29
C GLN A 63 -7.02 -8.20 -5.83
N ASN A 64 -6.92 -7.91 -7.13
CA ASN A 64 -5.66 -7.61 -7.82
C ASN A 64 -4.55 -8.64 -7.56
N GLY A 65 -4.92 -9.92 -7.48
CA GLY A 65 -3.98 -11.02 -7.21
C GLY A 65 -3.65 -11.26 -5.74
N THR A 66 -4.03 -10.36 -4.83
CA THR A 66 -3.82 -10.49 -3.38
C THR A 66 -5.04 -11.12 -2.71
N GLN A 67 -4.79 -12.10 -1.84
CA GLN A 67 -5.81 -12.70 -0.99
C GLN A 67 -5.87 -11.96 0.35
N PHE A 68 -7.09 -11.60 0.75
CA PHE A 68 -7.42 -10.94 2.00
C PHE A 68 -8.29 -11.88 2.83
N GLN A 69 -7.93 -12.08 4.08
CA GLN A 69 -8.76 -12.75 5.08
C GLN A 69 -9.55 -11.69 5.83
N ILE A 70 -10.83 -11.98 6.08
CA ILE A 70 -11.77 -11.03 6.63
C ILE A 70 -12.32 -11.61 7.92
N GLN A 71 -12.35 -10.79 8.96
CA GLN A 71 -12.98 -11.11 10.23
C GLN A 71 -13.88 -9.94 10.61
N CYS A 72 -15.19 -10.13 10.48
CA CYS A 72 -16.16 -9.17 11.00
C CYS A 72 -16.54 -9.51 12.44
N GLN A 73 -16.46 -8.50 13.29
CA GLN A 73 -17.00 -8.47 14.65
C GLN A 73 -18.13 -7.44 14.69
N SER A 74 -18.90 -7.38 15.79
CA SER A 74 -20.10 -6.53 15.86
C SER A 74 -19.86 -5.04 15.61
N HIS A 75 -18.66 -4.51 15.91
CA HIS A 75 -18.32 -3.09 15.75
C HIS A 75 -16.97 -2.87 15.04
N GLN A 76 -16.45 -3.91 14.39
CA GLN A 76 -15.10 -3.87 13.81
C GLN A 76 -14.98 -4.86 12.66
N VAL A 77 -14.42 -4.40 11.55
CA VAL A 77 -14.01 -5.26 10.44
C VAL A 77 -12.49 -5.29 10.38
N VAL A 78 -11.93 -6.49 10.46
CA VAL A 78 -10.49 -6.74 10.40
C VAL A 78 -10.15 -7.44 9.09
N ILE A 79 -9.17 -6.88 8.37
CA ILE A 79 -8.68 -7.37 7.09
C ILE A 79 -7.22 -7.76 7.25
N ARG A 80 -6.86 -9.01 6.94
CA ARG A 80 -5.50 -9.53 7.03
C ARG A 80 -4.97 -9.98 5.68
N SER A 81 -3.70 -9.71 5.41
CA SER A 81 -2.97 -10.30 4.29
C SER A 81 -1.48 -10.44 4.59
N HIS A 82 -0.70 -10.90 3.61
CA HIS A 82 0.76 -10.92 3.67
C HIS A 82 1.40 -9.54 3.88
N MET A 83 0.70 -8.45 3.58
CA MET A 83 1.19 -7.06 3.73
C MET A 83 0.92 -6.47 5.12
N GLY A 84 0.06 -7.09 5.93
CA GLY A 84 -0.30 -6.60 7.27
C GLY A 84 -1.77 -6.79 7.63
N GLU A 85 -2.17 -6.13 8.72
CA GLU A 85 -3.54 -6.09 9.23
C GLU A 85 -4.08 -4.66 9.17
N PHE A 86 -5.31 -4.53 8.69
CA PHE A 86 -6.07 -3.30 8.64
C PHE A 86 -7.38 -3.48 9.42
N SER A 87 -7.79 -2.46 10.18
CA SER A 87 -8.98 -2.52 11.01
C SER A 87 -9.82 -1.26 10.80
N LEU A 88 -11.10 -1.47 10.47
CA LEU A 88 -12.11 -0.43 10.43
C LEU A 88 -13.07 -0.60 11.61
N LYS A 89 -13.28 0.45 12.40
CA LYS A 89 -14.35 0.48 13.40
C LYS A 89 -15.65 0.87 12.71
N ASN A 90 -16.71 0.15 13.02
CA ASN A 90 -18.05 0.41 12.53
C ASN A 90 -18.85 0.95 13.72
N ASP A 91 -19.19 2.23 13.69
CA ASP A 91 -20.04 2.90 14.69
C ASP A 91 -21.53 2.76 14.32
#